data_AF-A0AAW7DK61-F1
#
_entry.id   AF-A0AAW7DK61-F1
#
_cell.length_a   1.000
_cell.length_b   1.000
_cell.length_c   1.000
_cell.angle_alpha   90.00
_cell.angle_beta   90.00
_cell.angle_gamma   90.00
#
_symmetry.space_group_name_H-M   'P 1'
#
loop_
_entity.id
_entity.type
_entity.pdbx_description
1 polymer ?
#
loop_
_entity_poly.entity_id
_entity_poly.type
_entity_poly.pdbx_seq_one_letter_code
_entity_poly.pdbx_strand_id
1 'polypeptide(L)' 'MTKKDIKNRIREILKDERLFYPTANVLINAPLAIIQLQLQTELWTLQNVIGEINTDILKIRKSKWK' A
#
# COMPACT_ATOMS: atom_id res chain seq x y z
N MET A 1 -17.72 5.91 -8.82
CA MET A 1 -17.15 5.15 -7.68
C MET A 1 -17.65 5.80 -6.40
N THR A 2 -18.34 5.05 -5.55
CA THR A 2 -18.90 5.53 -4.27
C THR A 2 -17.90 5.36 -3.13
N LYS A 3 -18.14 6.02 -1.97
CA LYS A 3 -17.32 5.82 -0.76
C LYS A 3 -17.26 4.35 -0.33
N LYS A 4 -18.34 3.59 -0.56
CA LYS A 4 -18.41 2.15 -0.30
C LYS A 4 -17.45 1.38 -1.20
N ASP A 5 -17.41 1.72 -2.49
CA ASP A 5 -16.53 1.06 -3.47
C ASP A 5 -15.05 1.31 -3.14
N ILE A 6 -14.70 2.53 -2.75
CA ILE A 6 -13.34 2.87 -2.32
C ILE A 6 -12.93 2.05 -1.09
N LYS A 7 -13.81 1.94 -0.08
CA LYS A 7 -13.53 1.14 1.11
C LYS A 7 -13.38 -0.36 0.80
N ASN A 8 -14.19 -0.88 -0.12
CA ASN A 8 -14.06 -2.27 -0.56
C ASN A 8 -12.71 -2.49 -1.25
N ARG A 9 -12.31 -1.58 -2.15
CA ARG A 9 -11.03 -1.67 -2.85
C ARG A 9 -9.84 -1.58 -1.90
N ILE A 10 -9.88 -0.69 -0.92
CA ILE A 10 -8.85 -0.63 0.15
C ILE A 10 -8.73 -1.97 0.88
N ARG A 11 -9.86 -2.62 1.23
CA ARG A 11 -9.84 -3.93 1.89
C ARG A 11 -9.27 -5.03 1.00
N GLU A 12 -9.53 -4.98 -0.29
CA GLU A 12 -8.93 -5.93 -1.25
C GLU A 12 -7.42 -5.76 -1.34
N ILE A 13 -6.93 -4.52 -1.46
CA ILE A 13 -5.49 -4.23 -1.51
C ILE A 13 -4.80 -4.70 -0.22
N LEU A 14 -5.43 -4.48 0.94
CA LEU A 14 -4.90 -4.93 2.24
C LEU A 14 -4.93 -6.45 2.43
N LYS A 15 -5.62 -7.21 1.58
CA LYS A 15 -5.57 -8.68 1.57
C LYS A 15 -4.46 -9.23 0.66
N ASP A 16 -3.85 -8.38 -0.17
CA ASP A 16 -2.75 -8.80 -1.03
C ASP A 16 -1.48 -9.01 -0.20
N GLU A 17 -1.08 -10.28 -0.05
CA GLU A 17 0.10 -10.67 0.74
C GLU A 17 1.39 -9.98 0.27
N ARG A 18 1.47 -9.66 -1.03
CA ARG A 18 2.66 -9.06 -1.64
C ARG A 18 2.95 -7.66 -1.11
N LEU A 19 1.92 -6.97 -0.60
CA LEU A 19 2.07 -5.68 0.08
C LEU A 19 2.91 -5.81 1.36
N PHE A 20 2.88 -7.00 2.00
CA PHE A 20 3.55 -7.28 3.26
C PHE A 20 4.83 -8.10 3.13
N TYR A 21 5.17 -8.57 1.92
CA TYR A 21 6.47 -9.16 1.66
C TYR A 21 7.60 -8.17 1.96
N PRO A 22 8.82 -8.65 2.24
CA PRO A 22 9.97 -7.77 2.35
C PRO A 22 10.06 -6.82 1.15
N THR A 23 10.38 -5.56 1.42
CA THR A 23 10.46 -4.53 0.37
C THR A 23 11.46 -4.95 -0.70
N ALA A 24 10.97 -5.13 -1.92
CA ALA A 24 11.79 -5.42 -3.08
C ALA A 24 12.25 -4.12 -3.74
N ASN A 25 13.35 -4.20 -4.48
CA ASN A 25 13.80 -3.16 -5.39
C ASN A 25 14.07 -3.77 -6.78
N VAL A 26 14.25 -2.92 -7.77
CA VAL A 26 14.45 -3.35 -9.17
C VAL A 26 15.69 -4.22 -9.36
N LEU A 27 16.71 -4.04 -8.53
CA LEU A 27 17.98 -4.78 -8.63
C LEU A 27 17.89 -6.19 -8.03
N ILE A 28 17.01 -6.40 -7.05
CA ILE A 28 16.85 -7.67 -6.33
C ILE A 28 15.67 -8.47 -6.89
N ASN A 29 14.52 -7.83 -7.08
CA ASN A 29 13.30 -8.46 -7.57
C ASN A 29 12.39 -7.39 -8.20
N ALA A 30 12.67 -7.05 -9.46
CA ALA A 30 11.94 -6.03 -10.20
C ALA A 30 10.43 -6.28 -10.28
N PRO A 31 9.93 -7.50 -10.57
CA PRO A 31 8.50 -7.75 -10.61
C PRO A 31 7.79 -7.45 -9.29
N LEU A 32 8.34 -7.94 -8.17
CA LEU A 32 7.74 -7.68 -6.86
C LEU A 32 7.82 -6.20 -6.48
N ALA A 33 8.92 -5.52 -6.81
CA ALA A 33 9.08 -4.10 -6.55
C ALA A 33 8.00 -3.26 -7.26
N ILE A 34 7.70 -3.57 -8.53
CA ILE A 34 6.66 -2.88 -9.30
C ILE A 34 5.28 -3.15 -8.70
N ILE A 35 4.98 -4.40 -8.34
CA ILE A 35 3.70 -4.76 -7.72
C ILE A 35 3.52 -4.03 -6.38
N GLN A 36 4.55 -4.02 -5.53
CA GLN A 36 4.52 -3.33 -4.25
C GLN A 36 4.33 -1.82 -4.42
N LEU A 37 5.00 -1.21 -5.40
CA LEU A 37 4.81 0.21 -5.71
C LEU A 37 3.36 0.50 -6.12
N GLN A 38 2.80 -0.30 -7.04
CA GLN A 38 1.43 -0.14 -7.50
C GLN A 38 0.42 -0.25 -6.35
N LEU A 39 0.51 -1.30 -5.53
CA LEU A 39 -0.39 -1.51 -4.39
C LEU A 39 -0.28 -0.38 -3.36
N GLN A 40 0.94 0.09 -3.05
CA GLN A 40 1.16 1.18 -2.11
C GLN A 40 0.61 2.50 -2.65
N THR A 41 0.86 2.82 -3.92
CA THR A 41 0.34 4.04 -4.56
C THR A 41 -1.18 4.03 -4.59
N GLU A 42 -1.79 2.91 -5.01
CA GLU A 42 -3.24 2.80 -5.07
C GLU A 42 -3.87 2.96 -3.67
N LEU A 43 -3.33 2.26 -2.66
CA LEU A 43 -3.80 2.36 -1.29
C LEU A 43 -3.71 3.79 -0.75
N TRP A 44 -2.57 4.45 -0.96
CA TRP A 44 -2.34 5.82 -0.51
C TRP A 44 -3.31 6.79 -1.18
N THR A 45 -3.49 6.70 -2.50
CA THR A 45 -4.43 7.56 -3.24
C THR A 45 -5.86 7.37 -2.73
N LEU A 46 -6.31 6.12 -2.59
CA LEU A 46 -7.67 5.82 -2.15
C LEU A 46 -7.93 6.33 -0.72
N GLN A 47 -6.97 6.19 0.18
CA GLN A 47 -7.05 6.71 1.56
C GLN A 47 -7.16 8.24 1.60
N ASN A 48 -6.38 8.94 0.77
CA ASN A 48 -6.45 10.40 0.65
C ASN A 48 -7.81 10.85 0.12
N VAL A 49 -8.36 10.16 -0.89
CA VAL A 49 -9.66 10.52 -1.49
C VAL A 49 -10.81 10.44 -0.47
N ILE A 50 -10.79 9.49 0.47
CA ILE A 50 -11.85 9.37 1.49
C ILE A 50 -11.54 10.11 2.80
N GLY A 51 -10.38 10.78 2.90
CA GLY A 51 -9.95 11.50 4.09
C GLY A 51 -9.61 10.60 5.29
N GLU A 52 -9.49 9.28 5.08
CA GLU A 52 -9.14 8.30 6.11
C GLU A 52 -7.67 7.91 5.93
N ILE A 53 -6.74 8.82 6.27
CA ILE A 53 -5.30 8.54 6.25
C ILE A 53 -5.01 7.53 7.37
N ASN A 54 -4.82 6.27 7.02
CA ASN A 54 -4.41 5.26 7.97
C ASN A 54 -2.92 5.43 8.28
N THR A 55 -2.61 6.11 9.39
CA THR A 55 -1.25 6.43 9.82
C THR A 55 -0.43 5.20 10.25
N ASP A 56 -1.05 4.02 10.39
CA ASP A 56 -0.33 2.80 10.75
C ASP A 56 0.56 2.27 9.61
N ILE A 57 0.23 2.55 8.35
CA ILE A 57 1.10 2.24 7.20
C ILE A 57 2.36 3.12 7.20
N LEU A 58 2.26 4.34 7.75
CA LEU A 58 3.40 5.25 7.92
C LEU A 58 4.34 4.81 9.05
N LYS A 59 3.87 4.01 10.03
CA LYS A 59 4.72 3.44 11.09
C LYS A 59 5.69 2.38 10.54
N ILE A 60 5.29 1.62 9.51
CA ILE A 60 6.17 0.66 8.82
C ILE A 60 7.39 1.38 8.21
N ARG A 61 7.22 2.63 7.73
CA ARG A 61 8.33 3.43 7.18
C ARG A 61 9.25 4.05 8.24
N LYS A 62 8.77 4.37 9.45
CA LYS A 62 9.58 5.00 10.50
C LYS A 62 10.50 4.05 11.26
N SER A 63 10.26 2.75 11.22
CA SER A 63 11.09 1.75 11.93
C SER A 63 12.42 1.42 11.24
N LYS A 64 12.64 1.85 9.98
CA LYS A 64 13.86 1.57 9.20
C LYS A 64 14.87 2.73 9.14
N TRP A 65 14.61 3.85 9.82
CA TRP A 65 15.50 5.03 9.88
C TRP A 65 15.86 5.39 11.33
N LYS A 66 16.14 4.38 12.16
CA LYS A 66 16.79 4.54 13.46
C LYS A 66 18.04 3.68 13.50
#